data_AF-A0A1F9ML13-F1
#
_entry.id   AF-A0A1F9ML13-F1
#
_cell.length_a   1.000
_cell.length_b   1.000
_cell.length_c   1.000
_cell.angle_alpha   90.00
_cell.angle_beta   90.00
_cell.angle_gamma   90.00
#
_symmetry.space_group_name_H-M   'P 1'
#
loop_
_entity.id
_entity.type
_entity.pdbx_description
1 polymer ?
#
loop_
_entity_poly.entity_id
_entity_poly.type
_entity_poly.pdbx_seq_one_letter_code
_entity_poly.pdbx_strand_id
1 'polypeptide(L)'
;MKLDTVESVRQFDERLRGIVGGDPFHVNLEKTWKACQGHPSGNRLFPAVLDIQLHVACLNVEIIAIAKRITKDLHESRDADCLVEDDEFAARMDLFGNTTAFVLRYRALWDKLMGVVVLLLEPKEYEKFVEAKSRKKFFVKRLKARGGKWPLYAQKVSETIEIFDSRFRTAEAHGSGKMRKLVFSRVTADINPLEDLFWACNSLNDQLIMLQQIFDHLAEKVVMAVK
;
A
#
# COMPACT_ATOMS: atom_id res chain seq x y z
N MET A 1 -16.70 15.59 -5.88
CA MET A 1 -17.66 14.96 -4.93
C MET A 1 -17.33 15.50 -3.54
N LYS A 2 -18.31 15.96 -2.76
CA LYS A 2 -18.07 16.37 -1.37
C LYS A 2 -18.26 15.16 -0.46
N LEU A 3 -17.30 14.90 0.43
CA LEU A 3 -17.30 13.81 1.41
C LEU A 3 -17.52 14.38 2.82
N ASP A 4 -18.62 15.11 2.98
CA ASP A 4 -18.96 15.89 4.17
C ASP A 4 -20.05 15.25 5.04
N THR A 5 -20.66 14.16 4.57
CA THR A 5 -21.67 13.40 5.31
C THR A 5 -21.31 11.92 5.38
N VAL A 6 -21.76 11.23 6.44
CA VAL A 6 -21.62 9.77 6.60
C VAL A 6 -22.14 9.04 5.35
N GLU A 7 -23.29 9.48 4.82
CA GLU A 7 -23.90 8.89 3.64
C GLU A 7 -23.05 9.05 2.38
N SER A 8 -22.49 10.24 2.15
CA SER A 8 -21.57 10.47 1.02
C SER A 8 -20.31 9.60 1.10
N VAL A 9 -19.80 9.36 2.31
CA VAL A 9 -18.63 8.50 2.56
C VAL A 9 -18.98 7.04 2.32
N ARG A 10 -20.14 6.58 2.77
CA ARG A 10 -20.64 5.22 2.54
C ARG A 10 -20.81 4.93 1.05
N GLN A 11 -21.48 5.82 0.32
CA GLN A 11 -21.67 5.68 -1.12
C GLN A 11 -20.34 5.67 -1.89
N PHE A 12 -19.36 6.43 -1.43
CA PHE A 12 -18.02 6.41 -2.02
C PHE A 12 -17.30 5.08 -1.77
N ASP A 13 -17.31 4.59 -0.52
CA ASP A 13 -16.70 3.31 -0.14
C ASP A 13 -17.31 2.16 -0.94
N GLU A 14 -18.65 2.13 -1.10
CA GLU A 14 -19.36 1.14 -1.91
C GLU A 14 -18.91 1.18 -3.39
N ARG A 15 -18.81 2.38 -3.97
CA ARG A 15 -18.32 2.54 -5.36
C ARG A 15 -16.87 2.10 -5.50
N LEU A 16 -16.01 2.43 -4.54
CA LEU A 16 -14.61 2.06 -4.56
C LEU A 16 -14.42 0.54 -4.47
N ARG A 17 -15.18 -0.13 -3.59
CA ARG A 17 -15.23 -1.60 -3.49
C ARG A 17 -15.67 -2.25 -4.80
N GLY A 18 -16.66 -1.67 -5.47
CA GLY A 18 -17.14 -2.14 -6.78
C GLY A 18 -16.07 -2.15 -7.88
N ILE A 19 -15.12 -1.21 -7.88
CA ILE A 19 -14.05 -1.13 -8.89
C ILE A 19 -13.10 -2.33 -8.79
N VAL A 20 -12.84 -2.82 -7.57
CA VAL A 20 -11.83 -3.86 -7.33
C VAL A 20 -12.41 -5.28 -7.42
N GLY A 21 -13.73 -5.41 -7.58
CA GLY A 21 -14.39 -6.71 -7.78
C GLY A 21 -14.45 -7.60 -6.54
N GLY A 22 -14.47 -7.02 -5.33
CA GLY A 22 -14.53 -7.77 -4.08
C GLY A 22 -14.26 -6.91 -2.85
N ASP A 23 -13.92 -7.55 -1.72
CA ASP A 23 -13.70 -6.89 -0.42
C ASP A 23 -12.22 -6.81 0.02
N PRO A 24 -11.30 -6.19 -0.74
CA PRO A 24 -9.89 -6.09 -0.36
C PRO A 24 -9.62 -4.88 0.57
N PHE A 25 -10.65 -4.17 1.01
CA PHE A 25 -10.49 -2.99 1.86
C PHE A 25 -10.77 -3.34 3.31
N HIS A 26 -9.69 -3.49 4.07
CA HIS A 26 -9.77 -3.76 5.52
C HIS A 26 -10.15 -2.52 6.35
N VAL A 27 -10.07 -1.33 5.77
CA VAL A 27 -10.51 -0.10 6.42
C VAL A 27 -11.97 0.17 6.04
N ASN A 28 -12.80 0.50 7.01
CA ASN A 28 -14.18 0.95 6.81
C ASN A 28 -14.20 2.49 6.87
N LEU A 29 -14.45 3.15 5.74
CA LEU A 29 -14.41 4.62 5.67
C LEU A 29 -15.49 5.28 6.52
N GLU A 30 -16.67 4.67 6.64
CA GLU A 30 -17.76 5.21 7.44
C GLU A 30 -17.38 5.31 8.92
N LYS A 31 -16.86 4.21 9.49
CA LYS A 31 -16.36 4.15 10.86
C LYS A 31 -15.18 5.10 11.06
N THR A 32 -14.24 5.12 10.12
CA THR A 32 -13.09 6.02 10.16
C THR A 32 -13.52 7.48 10.17
N TRP A 33 -14.48 7.85 9.32
CA TRP A 33 -15.01 9.21 9.26
C TRP A 33 -15.63 9.63 10.58
N LYS A 34 -16.48 8.77 11.17
CA LYS A 34 -17.10 9.01 12.48
C LYS A 34 -16.05 9.18 13.58
N ALA A 35 -15.04 8.31 13.62
CA ALA A 35 -13.93 8.41 14.57
C ALA A 35 -13.15 9.73 14.40
N CYS A 36 -12.97 10.19 13.16
CA CYS A 36 -12.27 11.43 12.86
C CYS A 36 -13.05 12.67 13.30
N GLN A 37 -14.38 12.67 13.28
CA GLN A 37 -15.17 13.85 13.72
C GLN A 37 -14.87 14.25 15.17
N GLY A 38 -14.55 13.30 16.04
CA GLY A 38 -14.20 13.56 17.44
C GLY A 38 -12.71 13.79 17.70
N HIS A 39 -11.84 13.69 16.69
CA HIS A 39 -10.39 13.75 16.88
C HIS A 39 -9.84 15.16 16.56
N PRO A 40 -8.93 15.73 17.37
CA PRO A 40 -8.34 17.06 17.11
C PRO A 40 -7.66 17.22 15.75
N SER A 41 -7.16 16.11 15.19
CA SER A 41 -6.55 16.04 13.85
C SER A 41 -7.46 15.39 12.80
N GLY A 42 -8.76 15.28 13.08
CA GLY A 42 -9.73 14.58 12.24
C GLY A 42 -9.78 15.07 10.79
N ASN A 43 -9.71 16.38 10.61
CA ASN A 43 -9.67 17.05 9.29
C ASN A 43 -8.45 16.67 8.44
N ARG A 44 -7.38 16.14 9.05
CA ARG A 44 -6.18 15.66 8.37
C ARG A 44 -6.16 14.13 8.27
N LEU A 45 -6.67 13.45 9.29
CA LEU A 45 -6.69 11.99 9.37
C LEU A 45 -7.59 11.37 8.31
N PHE A 46 -8.85 11.83 8.19
CA PHE A 46 -9.78 11.23 7.26
C PHE A 46 -9.30 11.33 5.80
N PRO A 47 -8.87 12.51 5.30
CA PRO A 47 -8.29 12.59 3.95
C PRO A 47 -7.06 11.69 3.76
N ALA A 48 -6.18 11.59 4.76
CA ALA A 48 -5.00 10.72 4.65
C ALA A 48 -5.38 9.23 4.56
N VAL A 49 -6.41 8.79 5.28
CA VAL A 49 -6.91 7.41 5.18
C VAL A 49 -7.65 7.16 3.87
N LEU A 50 -8.43 8.14 3.40
CA LEU A 50 -9.07 8.09 2.09
C LEU A 50 -8.03 7.93 0.97
N ASP A 51 -6.95 8.70 1.02
CA ASP A 51 -5.83 8.58 0.08
C ASP A 51 -5.21 7.17 0.13
N ILE A 52 -4.98 6.62 1.32
CA ILE A 52 -4.49 5.25 1.48
C ILE A 52 -5.43 4.27 0.78
N GLN A 53 -6.74 4.36 1.01
CA GLN A 53 -7.69 3.48 0.35
C GLN A 53 -7.67 3.62 -1.17
N LEU A 54 -7.65 4.85 -1.70
CA LEU A 54 -7.53 5.07 -3.14
C LEU A 54 -6.28 4.41 -3.72
N HIS A 55 -5.14 4.56 -3.05
CA HIS A 55 -3.90 3.91 -3.45
C HIS A 55 -3.97 2.38 -3.37
N VAL A 56 -4.65 1.82 -2.35
CA VAL A 56 -4.89 0.37 -2.23
C VAL A 56 -5.77 -0.14 -3.37
N ALA A 57 -6.85 0.58 -3.71
CA ALA A 57 -7.70 0.24 -4.84
C ALA A 57 -6.90 0.15 -6.14
N CYS A 58 -6.06 1.15 -6.37
CA CYS A 58 -5.26 1.20 -7.59
C CYS A 58 -4.16 0.12 -7.59
N LEU A 59 -3.54 -0.21 -6.44
CA LEU A 59 -2.63 -1.36 -6.32
C LEU A 59 -3.31 -2.69 -6.68
N ASN A 60 -4.55 -2.88 -6.24
CA ASN A 60 -5.30 -4.10 -6.53
C ASN A 60 -5.62 -4.23 -8.03
N VAL A 61 -5.95 -3.13 -8.70
CA VAL A 61 -6.11 -3.10 -10.16
C VAL A 61 -4.80 -3.48 -10.85
N GLU A 62 -3.67 -2.93 -10.38
CA GLU A 62 -2.34 -3.25 -10.94
C GLU A 62 -1.95 -4.70 -10.75
N ILE A 63 -2.14 -5.29 -9.56
CA ILE A 63 -1.77 -6.70 -9.33
C ILE A 63 -2.63 -7.65 -10.15
N ILE A 64 -3.92 -7.36 -10.34
CA ILE A 64 -4.80 -8.14 -11.21
C ILE A 64 -4.32 -8.05 -12.66
N ALA A 65 -3.95 -6.84 -13.13
CA ALA A 65 -3.42 -6.64 -14.48
C ALA A 65 -2.10 -7.41 -14.68
N ILE A 66 -1.16 -7.30 -13.72
CA ILE A 66 0.12 -8.02 -13.74
C ILE A 66 -0.09 -9.54 -13.74
N ALA A 67 -0.95 -10.06 -12.86
CA ALA A 67 -1.27 -11.48 -12.78
C ALA A 67 -1.90 -12.00 -14.07
N LYS A 68 -2.85 -11.26 -14.65
CA LYS A 68 -3.45 -11.62 -15.93
C LYS A 68 -2.41 -11.68 -17.04
N ARG A 69 -1.50 -10.71 -17.11
CA ARG A 69 -0.42 -10.65 -18.10
C ARG A 69 0.57 -11.81 -17.93
N ILE A 70 1.05 -12.06 -16.72
CA ILE A 70 1.99 -13.16 -16.46
C ILE A 70 1.36 -14.51 -16.80
N THR A 71 0.10 -14.75 -16.42
CA THR A 71 -0.57 -16.03 -16.66
C THR A 71 -0.93 -16.24 -18.13
N LYS A 72 -1.33 -15.18 -18.85
CA LYS A 72 -1.75 -15.27 -20.25
C LYS A 72 -0.55 -15.24 -21.21
N ASP A 73 0.37 -14.28 -21.04
CA ASP A 73 1.34 -13.93 -22.08
C ASP A 73 2.67 -14.70 -21.89
N LEU A 74 3.05 -15.09 -20.66
CA LEU A 74 4.35 -15.75 -20.40
C LEU A 74 4.31 -17.28 -20.40
N HIS A 75 3.14 -17.91 -20.35
CA HIS A 75 3.03 -19.37 -20.44
C HIS A 75 3.02 -19.91 -21.88
N GLU A 76 2.62 -19.10 -22.86
CA GLU A 76 2.44 -19.53 -24.26
C GLU A 76 3.62 -19.14 -25.18
N SER A 77 4.39 -18.10 -24.86
CA SER A 77 5.54 -17.64 -25.66
C SER A 77 6.78 -18.52 -25.46
N ARG A 78 6.87 -19.68 -26.13
CA ARG A 78 8.06 -20.55 -26.04
C ARG A 78 9.20 -20.24 -27.01
N ASP A 79 8.99 -19.49 -28.10
CA ASP A 79 10.09 -19.23 -29.06
C ASP A 79 10.09 -17.88 -29.80
N ALA A 80 9.16 -16.96 -29.54
CA ALA A 80 9.16 -15.65 -30.19
C ALA A 80 10.25 -14.73 -29.61
N ASP A 81 11.05 -14.11 -30.47
CA ASP A 81 11.88 -12.97 -30.09
C ASP A 81 10.95 -11.77 -29.86
N CYS A 82 10.88 -11.29 -28.61
CA CYS A 82 10.04 -10.14 -28.25
C CYS A 82 10.44 -8.83 -28.92
N LEU A 83 11.57 -8.80 -29.64
CA LEU A 83 11.99 -7.67 -30.46
C LEU A 83 11.47 -7.77 -31.91
N VAL A 84 10.85 -8.89 -32.28
CA VAL A 84 10.35 -9.14 -33.64
C VAL A 84 8.82 -9.08 -33.70
N GLU A 85 8.13 -9.46 -32.63
CA GLU A 85 6.66 -9.45 -32.55
C GLU A 85 6.16 -8.22 -31.77
N ASP A 86 5.53 -7.27 -32.46
CA ASP A 86 5.04 -6.00 -31.89
C ASP A 86 4.08 -6.21 -30.70
N ASP A 87 3.21 -7.22 -30.78
CA ASP A 87 2.24 -7.53 -29.72
C ASP A 87 2.92 -8.03 -28.44
N GLU A 88 3.97 -8.85 -28.56
CA GLU A 88 4.76 -9.36 -27.44
C GLU A 88 5.60 -8.23 -26.82
N PHE A 89 6.17 -7.35 -27.66
CA PHE A 89 6.86 -6.15 -27.17
C PHE A 89 5.92 -5.24 -26.39
N ALA A 90 4.73 -4.95 -26.94
CA ALA A 90 3.72 -4.13 -26.28
C ALA A 90 3.27 -4.75 -24.94
N ALA A 91 3.05 -6.06 -24.89
CA ALA A 91 2.68 -6.76 -23.66
C ALA A 91 3.77 -6.68 -22.58
N ARG A 92 5.05 -6.79 -22.97
CA ARG A 92 6.18 -6.62 -22.05
C ARG A 92 6.31 -5.19 -21.53
N MET A 93 6.12 -4.20 -22.39
CA MET A 93 6.12 -2.79 -21.98
C MET A 93 4.96 -2.46 -21.04
N ASP A 94 3.78 -3.03 -21.27
CA ASP A 94 2.63 -2.95 -20.35
C ASP A 94 2.98 -3.56 -18.99
N LEU A 95 3.57 -4.76 -18.97
CA LEU A 95 3.99 -5.44 -17.73
C LEU A 95 5.02 -4.61 -16.96
N PHE A 96 5.99 -4.01 -17.67
CA PHE A 96 6.99 -3.10 -17.09
C PHE A 96 6.33 -1.86 -16.47
N GLY A 97 5.42 -1.23 -17.20
CA GLY A 97 4.68 -0.05 -16.75
C GLY A 97 3.87 -0.35 -15.49
N ASN A 98 3.04 -1.38 -15.54
CA ASN A 98 2.18 -1.78 -14.42
C ASN A 98 2.98 -2.12 -13.17
N THR A 99 4.09 -2.86 -13.32
CA THR A 99 4.85 -3.27 -12.14
C THR A 99 5.72 -2.15 -11.58
N THR A 100 6.23 -1.25 -12.43
CA THR A 100 6.90 -0.03 -11.95
C THR A 100 5.92 0.85 -11.17
N ALA A 101 4.70 1.01 -11.69
CA ALA A 101 3.63 1.75 -11.03
C ALA A 101 3.25 1.11 -9.68
N PHE A 102 3.11 -0.22 -9.63
CA PHE A 102 2.89 -0.98 -8.40
C PHE A 102 3.98 -0.68 -7.35
N VAL A 103 5.25 -0.80 -7.73
CA VAL A 103 6.38 -0.62 -6.81
C VAL A 103 6.43 0.79 -6.23
N LEU A 104 6.25 1.81 -7.09
CA LEU A 104 6.23 3.20 -6.65
C LEU A 104 5.04 3.49 -5.72
N ARG A 105 3.86 2.95 -6.06
CA ARG A 105 2.66 3.12 -5.28
C ARG A 105 2.74 2.44 -3.92
N TYR A 106 3.30 1.23 -3.88
CA TYR A 106 3.55 0.49 -2.65
C TYR A 106 4.46 1.27 -1.69
N ARG A 107 5.57 1.84 -2.19
CA ARG A 107 6.45 2.69 -1.38
C ARG A 107 5.73 3.94 -0.85
N ALA A 108 4.95 4.60 -1.70
CA ALA A 108 4.19 5.79 -1.30
C ALA A 108 3.13 5.48 -0.23
N LEU A 109 2.55 4.26 -0.24
CA LEU A 109 1.60 3.81 0.76
C LEU A 109 2.23 3.66 2.14
N TRP A 110 3.44 3.12 2.23
CA TRP A 110 4.14 3.01 3.53
C TRP A 110 4.39 4.37 4.18
N ASP A 111 4.80 5.37 3.40
CA ASP A 111 4.95 6.73 3.90
C ASP A 111 3.63 7.31 4.43
N LYS A 112 2.52 7.08 3.71
CA LYS A 112 1.19 7.52 4.15
C LYS A 112 0.74 6.78 5.42
N LEU A 113 0.91 5.46 5.47
CA LEU A 113 0.56 4.63 6.64
C LEU A 113 1.33 5.07 7.88
N MET A 114 2.66 5.22 7.77
CA MET A 114 3.48 5.75 8.86
C MET A 114 3.02 7.15 9.28
N GLY A 115 2.71 8.01 8.31
CA GLY A 115 2.19 9.35 8.57
C GLY A 115 0.88 9.35 9.34
N VAL A 116 -0.10 8.52 8.95
CA VAL A 116 -1.37 8.39 9.67
C VAL A 116 -1.13 7.90 11.09
N VAL A 117 -0.30 6.89 11.28
CA VAL A 117 0.03 6.38 12.62
C VAL A 117 0.69 7.46 13.48
N VAL A 118 1.65 8.23 12.94
CA VAL A 118 2.25 9.37 13.66
C VAL A 118 1.20 10.43 13.99
N LEU A 119 0.31 10.76 13.04
CA LEU A 119 -0.72 11.76 13.24
C LEU A 119 -1.75 11.33 14.30
N LEU A 120 -2.06 10.03 14.40
CA LEU A 120 -2.95 9.47 15.42
C LEU A 120 -2.30 9.47 16.81
N LEU A 121 -1.02 9.10 16.88
CA LEU A 121 -0.36 8.82 18.15
C LEU A 121 0.34 10.04 18.74
N GLU A 122 0.90 10.89 17.88
CA GLU A 122 1.77 12.03 18.22
C GLU A 122 1.58 13.21 17.23
N PRO A 123 0.39 13.84 17.16
CA PRO A 123 0.09 14.87 16.17
C PRO A 123 1.11 16.02 16.14
N LYS A 124 1.69 16.37 17.29
CA LYS A 124 2.69 17.46 17.42
C LYS A 124 4.02 17.16 16.71
N GLU A 125 4.32 15.89 16.47
CA GLU A 125 5.56 15.46 15.82
C GLU A 125 5.36 15.19 14.32
N TYR A 126 4.13 15.36 13.80
CA TYR A 126 3.81 15.05 12.41
C TYR A 126 4.58 15.90 11.40
N GLU A 127 4.70 17.22 11.62
CA GLU A 127 5.45 18.08 10.67
C GLU A 127 6.93 17.66 10.61
N LYS A 128 7.54 17.37 11.76
CA LYS A 128 8.90 16.83 11.83
C LYS A 128 9.04 15.48 11.13
N PHE A 129 8.01 14.64 11.16
CA PHE A 129 7.97 13.39 10.40
C PHE A 129 7.97 13.68 8.89
N VAL A 130 7.13 14.59 8.41
CA VAL A 130 7.02 14.94 6.99
C VAL A 130 8.35 15.47 6.44
N GLU A 131 9.04 16.29 7.23
CA GLU A 131 10.33 16.93 6.92
C GLU A 131 11.54 16.01 7.15
N ALA A 132 11.36 14.84 7.78
CA ALA A 132 12.46 13.97 8.11
C ALA A 132 13.17 13.44 6.86
N LYS A 133 14.51 13.53 6.85
CA LYS A 133 15.37 12.93 5.80
C LYS A 133 15.09 11.43 5.58
N SER A 134 14.68 10.73 6.64
CA SER A 134 14.18 9.36 6.55
C SER A 134 12.97 9.19 7.45
N ARG A 135 11.78 9.25 6.84
CA ARG A 135 10.48 9.00 7.49
C ARG A 135 10.44 7.66 8.22
N LYS A 136 10.96 6.59 7.59
CA LYS A 136 11.10 5.26 8.22
C LYS A 136 11.90 5.30 9.52
N LYS A 137 13.10 5.91 9.51
CA LYS A 137 13.93 6.01 10.73
C LYS A 137 13.27 6.86 11.80
N PHE A 138 12.63 7.97 11.40
CA PHE A 138 11.87 8.82 12.33
C PHE A 138 10.74 8.04 12.99
N PHE A 139 9.91 7.37 12.18
CA PHE A 139 8.80 6.54 12.63
C PHE A 139 9.26 5.49 13.66
N VAL A 140 10.28 4.71 13.32
CA VAL A 140 10.83 3.69 14.22
C VAL A 140 11.32 4.29 15.53
N LYS A 141 12.03 5.42 15.49
CA LYS A 141 12.52 6.11 16.69
C LYS A 141 11.37 6.53 17.61
N ARG A 142 10.31 7.12 17.06
CA ARG A 142 9.15 7.60 17.83
C ARG A 142 8.40 6.45 18.47
N LEU A 143 8.05 5.42 17.69
CA LEU A 143 7.29 4.29 18.21
C LEU A 143 8.08 3.45 19.24
N LYS A 144 9.41 3.37 19.10
CA LYS A 144 10.28 2.76 20.12
C LYS A 144 10.19 3.51 21.46
N ALA A 145 10.20 4.84 21.43
CA ALA A 145 10.11 5.66 22.64
C ALA A 145 8.76 5.53 23.37
N ARG A 146 7.70 5.11 22.67
CA ARG A 146 6.35 4.95 23.24
C ARG A 146 6.20 3.68 24.10
N GLY A 147 7.06 2.69 23.94
CA GLY A 147 7.01 1.43 24.70
C GLY A 147 5.79 0.53 24.40
N GLY A 148 5.56 -0.48 25.24
CA GLY A 148 4.49 -1.46 25.05
C GLY A 148 4.63 -2.28 23.76
N LYS A 149 3.56 -2.40 22.98
CA LYS A 149 3.55 -3.15 21.70
C LYS A 149 4.15 -2.37 20.51
N TRP A 150 4.37 -1.06 20.65
CA TRP A 150 4.79 -0.17 19.55
C TRP A 150 6.20 -0.42 19.03
N PRO A 151 7.22 -0.72 19.86
CA PRO A 151 8.56 -1.06 19.38
C PRO A 151 8.56 -2.27 18.43
N LEU A 152 7.83 -3.34 18.78
CA LEU A 152 7.73 -4.54 17.97
C LEU A 152 6.99 -4.26 16.65
N TYR A 153 5.89 -3.50 16.71
CA TYR A 153 5.17 -3.08 15.51
C TYR A 153 6.06 -2.26 14.58
N ALA A 154 6.79 -1.27 15.10
CA ALA A 154 7.69 -0.44 14.31
C ALA A 154 8.84 -1.23 13.67
N GLN A 155 9.36 -2.23 14.39
CA GLN A 155 10.37 -3.14 13.86
C GLN A 155 9.82 -3.94 12.68
N LYS A 156 8.64 -4.57 12.83
CA LYS A 156 7.98 -5.31 11.75
C LYS A 156 7.76 -4.44 10.50
N VAL A 157 7.26 -3.21 10.68
CA VAL A 157 7.09 -2.26 9.57
C VAL A 157 8.43 -1.98 8.87
N SER A 158 9.50 -1.72 9.63
CA SER A 158 10.81 -1.44 9.06
C SER A 158 11.37 -2.64 8.27
N GLU A 159 11.24 -3.84 8.83
CA GLU A 159 11.69 -5.09 8.22
C GLU A 159 10.92 -5.38 6.92
N THR A 160 9.59 -5.19 6.91
CA THR A 160 8.77 -5.36 5.71
C THR A 160 9.20 -4.40 4.60
N ILE A 161 9.41 -3.11 4.92
CA ILE A 161 9.87 -2.13 3.93
C ILE A 161 11.27 -2.52 3.39
N GLU A 162 12.17 -2.99 4.26
CA GLU A 162 13.52 -3.41 3.85
C GLU A 162 13.50 -4.65 2.96
N ILE A 163 12.68 -5.65 3.30
CA ILE A 163 12.49 -6.84 2.47
C ILE A 163 11.93 -6.41 1.10
N PHE A 164 10.91 -5.55 1.07
CA PHE A 164 10.35 -5.07 -0.18
C PHE A 164 11.39 -4.33 -1.02
N ASP A 165 12.11 -3.37 -0.42
CA ASP A 165 13.16 -2.62 -1.12
C ASP A 165 14.29 -3.51 -1.61
N SER A 166 14.64 -4.58 -0.89
CA SER A 166 15.64 -5.55 -1.32
C SER A 166 15.17 -6.35 -2.54
N ARG A 167 13.88 -6.73 -2.60
CA ARG A 167 13.28 -7.51 -3.70
C ARG A 167 13.10 -6.66 -4.96
N PHE A 168 12.71 -5.40 -4.80
CA PHE A 168 12.32 -4.51 -5.91
C PHE A 168 13.26 -3.31 -6.09
N ARG A 169 14.52 -3.42 -5.68
CA ARG A 169 15.55 -2.41 -5.96
C ARG A 169 15.88 -2.37 -7.45
N THR A 170 16.12 -1.16 -7.96
CA THR A 170 16.51 -0.95 -9.36
C THR A 170 17.89 -1.53 -9.63
N ALA A 171 18.13 -1.91 -10.90
CA ALA A 171 19.31 -2.63 -11.35
C ALA A 171 20.64 -1.88 -11.14
N GLU A 172 20.61 -0.57 -10.90
CA GLU A 172 21.80 0.29 -10.77
C GLU A 172 22.75 -0.16 -9.65
N ALA A 173 22.24 -0.88 -8.63
CA ALA A 173 23.07 -1.41 -7.55
C ALA A 173 23.60 -2.85 -7.80
N HIS A 174 22.95 -3.66 -8.67
CA HIS A 174 23.22 -5.12 -8.77
C HIS A 174 23.14 -5.71 -10.20
N GLY A 175 23.24 -4.91 -11.26
CA GLY A 175 23.41 -5.36 -12.65
C GLY A 175 22.14 -5.88 -13.35
N SER A 176 21.16 -6.46 -12.65
CA SER A 176 19.83 -6.76 -13.19
C SER A 176 18.77 -6.93 -12.09
N GLY A 177 17.94 -5.91 -11.87
CA GLY A 177 16.85 -5.97 -10.90
C GLY A 177 15.79 -7.02 -11.30
N LYS A 178 15.16 -7.68 -10.31
CA LYS A 178 14.11 -8.70 -10.53
C LYS A 178 13.04 -8.26 -11.53
N MET A 179 12.72 -6.97 -11.52
CA MET A 179 11.77 -6.36 -12.45
C MET A 179 12.19 -6.38 -13.91
N ARG A 180 13.46 -6.07 -14.18
CA ARG A 180 13.99 -6.12 -15.54
C ARG A 180 14.06 -7.58 -16.02
N LYS A 181 14.38 -8.51 -15.13
CA LYS A 181 14.36 -9.95 -15.44
C LYS A 181 12.96 -10.43 -15.78
N LEU A 182 11.94 -10.04 -15.00
CA LEU A 182 10.55 -10.37 -15.29
C LEU A 182 10.11 -9.91 -16.68
N VAL A 183 10.48 -8.68 -17.07
CA VAL A 183 10.02 -8.09 -18.33
C VAL A 183 10.80 -8.57 -19.54
N PHE A 184 12.12 -8.71 -19.41
CA PHE A 184 13.01 -8.90 -20.57
C PHE A 184 13.73 -10.26 -20.58
N SER A 185 13.60 -11.07 -19.53
CA SER A 185 14.11 -12.45 -19.54
C SER A 185 12.97 -13.42 -19.84
N ARG A 186 13.30 -14.56 -20.46
CA ARG A 186 12.41 -15.71 -20.46
C ARG A 186 12.15 -16.07 -18.98
N VAL A 187 10.89 -16.08 -18.55
CA VAL A 187 10.56 -16.47 -17.18
C VAL A 187 10.93 -17.94 -17.03
N THR A 188 12.10 -18.20 -16.46
CA THR A 188 12.47 -19.54 -16.01
C THR A 188 11.63 -19.87 -14.77
N ALA A 189 11.30 -21.15 -14.57
CA ALA A 189 10.52 -21.62 -13.42
C ALA A 189 11.06 -21.14 -12.05
N ASP A 190 12.34 -20.76 -11.99
CA ASP A 190 13.04 -20.30 -10.79
C ASP A 190 12.72 -18.86 -10.34
N ILE A 191 11.97 -18.08 -11.12
CA ILE A 191 11.56 -16.71 -10.72
C ILE A 191 10.03 -16.58 -10.82
N ASN A 192 9.35 -16.66 -9.67
CA ASN A 192 7.93 -16.36 -9.56
C ASN A 192 7.69 -14.97 -8.94
N PRO A 193 7.70 -13.89 -9.73
CA PRO A 193 7.54 -12.54 -9.20
C PRO A 193 6.13 -12.27 -8.68
N LEU A 194 5.13 -13.09 -9.04
CA LEU A 194 3.80 -12.99 -8.45
C LEU A 194 3.83 -13.31 -6.97
N GLU A 195 4.67 -14.24 -6.53
CA GLU A 195 4.83 -14.54 -5.11
C GLU A 195 5.33 -13.32 -4.32
N ASP A 196 6.34 -12.62 -4.84
CA ASP A 196 6.88 -11.41 -4.22
C ASP A 196 5.83 -10.28 -4.16
N LEU A 197 5.02 -10.13 -5.21
CA LEU A 197 3.96 -9.13 -5.27
C LEU A 197 2.79 -9.47 -4.35
N PHE A 198 2.35 -10.73 -4.30
CA PHE A 198 1.30 -11.18 -3.38
C PHE A 198 1.75 -11.07 -1.93
N TRP A 199 3.00 -11.43 -1.62
CA TRP A 199 3.57 -11.19 -0.30
C TRP A 199 3.52 -9.71 0.08
N ALA A 200 3.84 -8.80 -0.85
CA ALA A 200 3.78 -7.37 -0.61
C ALA A 200 2.34 -6.91 -0.30
N CYS A 201 1.36 -7.34 -1.10
CA CYS A 201 -0.06 -7.06 -0.86
C CYS A 201 -0.55 -7.59 0.49
N ASN A 202 -0.22 -8.84 0.84
CA ASN A 202 -0.60 -9.44 2.11
C ASN A 202 0.02 -8.68 3.29
N SER A 203 1.29 -8.29 3.18
CA SER A 203 1.97 -7.51 4.22
C SER A 203 1.34 -6.14 4.43
N LEU A 204 0.83 -5.53 3.35
CA LEU A 204 0.08 -4.27 3.41
C LEU A 204 -1.30 -4.47 4.06
N ASN A 205 -2.00 -5.55 3.70
CA ASN A 205 -3.31 -5.89 4.27
C ASN A 205 -3.25 -6.04 5.79
N ASP A 206 -2.22 -6.69 6.32
CA ASP A 206 -1.99 -6.79 7.76
C ASP A 206 -1.91 -5.40 8.44
N GLN A 207 -1.28 -4.42 7.78
CA GLN A 207 -1.21 -3.05 8.31
C GLN A 207 -2.54 -2.33 8.25
N LEU A 208 -3.33 -2.55 7.20
CA LEU A 208 -4.64 -1.95 7.06
C LEU A 208 -5.63 -2.47 8.11
N ILE A 209 -5.54 -3.77 8.44
CA ILE A 209 -6.30 -4.37 9.56
C ILE A 209 -5.91 -3.70 10.88
N MET A 210 -4.60 -3.57 11.13
CA MET A 210 -4.10 -2.91 12.34
C MET A 210 -4.57 -1.45 12.42
N LEU A 211 -4.56 -0.73 11.30
CA LEU A 211 -5.06 0.64 11.22
C LEU A 211 -6.55 0.73 11.54
N GLN A 212 -7.36 -0.17 10.99
CA GLN A 212 -8.79 -0.25 11.30
C GLN A 212 -9.02 -0.49 12.79
N GLN A 213 -8.27 -1.39 13.43
CA GLN A 213 -8.37 -1.65 14.87
C GLN A 213 -8.03 -0.41 15.71
N ILE A 214 -7.08 0.44 15.27
CA ILE A 214 -6.80 1.71 15.96
C ILE A 214 -8.03 2.64 15.88
N PHE A 215 -8.66 2.75 14.71
CA PHE A 215 -9.84 3.59 14.54
C PHE A 215 -11.06 3.08 15.30
N ASP A 216 -11.27 1.77 15.34
CA ASP A 216 -12.35 1.17 16.13
C ASP A 216 -12.20 1.53 17.63
N HIS A 217 -10.99 1.39 18.18
CA HIS A 217 -10.70 1.77 19.57
C HIS A 217 -10.88 3.27 19.85
N LEU A 218 -10.58 4.12 18.87
CA LEU A 218 -10.80 5.57 18.99
C LEU A 218 -12.30 5.90 18.99
N ALA A 219 -13.09 5.25 18.14
CA ALA A 219 -14.54 5.44 18.10
C ALA A 219 -15.18 5.06 19.43
N GLU A 220 -14.79 3.93 20.04
CA GLU A 220 -15.30 3.48 21.34
C GLU A 220 -15.01 4.49 22.47
N LYS A 221 -13.80 5.05 22.50
CA LYS A 221 -13.42 6.07 23.51
C LYS A 221 -14.23 7.35 23.38
N VAL A 222 -14.50 7.79 22.16
CA VAL A 222 -15.32 9.00 21.92
C VAL A 222 -16.75 8.76 22.40
N VAL A 223 -17.34 7.58 22.14
CA VAL A 223 -18.69 7.25 22.60
C VAL A 223 -18.78 7.21 24.14
N MET A 224 -17.74 6.73 24.83
CA MET A 224 -17.72 6.72 26.29
C MET A 224 -17.51 8.09 26.94
N ALA A 225 -16.85 9.03 26.25
CA ALA A 225 -16.61 10.38 26.79
C ALA A 225 -17.83 11.32 26.67
N VAL A 226 -18.85 10.93 25.88
CA VAL A 226 -20.07 11.71 25.61
C VAL A 226 -21.26 11.23 26.46
N LYS A 227 -21.10 10.15 27.23
CA LYS A 227 -22.08 9.63 28.19
C LYS A 227 -21.71 10.04 29.61
#